data_AF-A0A9D6N9N9-F1
#
_entry.id   AF-A0A9D6N9N9-F1
#
_cell.length_a   1.000
_cell.length_b   1.000
_cell.length_c   1.000
_cell.angle_alpha   90.00
_cell.angle_beta   90.00
_cell.angle_gamma   90.00
#
_symmetry.space_group_name_H-M   'P 1'
#
loop_
_entity.id
_entity.type
_entity.pdbx_description
1 polymer ?
#
loop_
_entity_poly.entity_id
_entity_poly.type
_entity_poly.pdbx_seq_one_letter_code
_entity_poly.pdbx_strand_id
1 'polypeptide(L)'
;MEPTVRRNRALRITDDLDRLLEILPAHVHRSLRAMDDELIDLIEVVMDLGRRAEARFPGRYVFLSDDYITRSDLQHVIDRLGTFGSDNRAGIERTLHRISAIRNRIGEIIGLTCRVGRAVFGTVDVIRDVVESGKSILLLGRPGVGKTTLLREMARVLADEMTRRVVIVDTSNEIAGDGDIPHPGIGMARRMQVPQTSMQHAVMIEAVENHMPEV
;
A
#
# COMPACT_ATOMS: atom_id res chain seq x y z
N MET A 1 -42.91 1.44 10.02
CA MET A 1 -41.84 2.00 9.16
C MET A 1 -40.98 2.86 10.06
N GLU A 2 -39.90 2.30 10.61
CA GLU A 2 -38.91 3.10 11.33
C GLU A 2 -37.90 3.67 10.34
N PRO A 3 -37.49 4.94 10.47
CA PRO A 3 -36.53 5.54 9.58
C PRO A 3 -35.15 4.97 9.87
N THR A 4 -34.60 4.21 8.93
CA THR A 4 -33.19 3.79 8.96
C THR A 4 -32.32 5.04 8.90
N VAL A 5 -31.83 5.47 10.06
CA VAL A 5 -30.82 6.52 10.17
C VAL A 5 -29.57 6.03 9.46
N ARG A 6 -29.34 6.46 8.22
CA ARG A 6 -28.05 6.33 7.55
C ARG A 6 -27.04 7.13 8.39
N ARG A 7 -26.33 6.45 9.30
CA ARG A 7 -25.18 7.04 9.99
C ARG A 7 -24.13 7.36 8.93
N ASN A 8 -23.98 8.64 8.63
CA ASN A 8 -22.92 9.15 7.76
C ASN A 8 -21.59 8.93 8.50
N ARG A 9 -20.92 7.79 8.28
CA ARG A 9 -19.60 7.54 8.85
C ARG A 9 -18.59 8.43 8.11
N ALA A 10 -17.86 9.25 8.85
CA ALA A 10 -16.81 10.08 8.29
C ALA A 10 -15.70 9.21 7.66
N LEU A 11 -15.13 9.68 6.55
CA LEU A 11 -13.97 9.02 5.93
C LEU A 11 -12.82 8.98 6.94
N ARG A 12 -12.25 7.79 7.16
CA ARG A 12 -11.09 7.60 8.02
C ARG A 12 -9.89 7.26 7.18
N ILE A 13 -8.81 8.02 7.33
CA ILE A 13 -7.53 7.76 6.66
C ILE A 13 -6.56 7.17 7.68
N THR A 14 -5.84 6.11 7.30
CA THR A 14 -4.71 5.56 8.05
C THR A 14 -3.52 5.44 7.10
N ASP A 15 -2.32 5.73 7.57
CA ASP A 15 -1.12 5.75 6.72
C ASP A 15 0.06 4.95 7.28
N ASP A 16 0.00 4.49 8.53
CA ASP A 16 1.05 3.72 9.21
C ASP A 16 2.45 4.37 9.12
N LEU A 17 2.50 5.70 8.98
CA LEU A 17 3.71 6.43 8.59
C LEU A 17 4.90 6.16 9.51
N ASP A 18 4.66 5.96 10.80
CA ASP A 18 5.70 5.65 11.78
C ASP A 18 6.53 4.42 11.38
N ARG A 19 5.92 3.39 10.78
CA ARG A 19 6.61 2.19 10.31
C ARG A 19 7.58 2.50 9.16
N LEU A 20 7.19 3.43 8.27
CA LEU A 20 8.09 3.90 7.22
C LEU A 20 9.25 4.71 7.79
N LEU A 21 8.97 5.58 8.76
CA LEU A 21 10.00 6.41 9.37
C LEU A 21 11.05 5.58 10.13
N GLU A 22 10.63 4.48 10.76
CA GLU A 22 11.50 3.54 11.49
C GLU A 22 12.53 2.82 10.63
N ILE A 23 12.29 2.66 9.32
CA ILE A 23 13.27 2.03 8.41
C ILE A 23 14.29 3.01 7.83
N LEU A 24 14.07 4.31 7.99
CA LEU A 24 14.94 5.34 7.41
C LEU A 24 16.19 5.58 8.27
N PRO A 25 17.32 5.98 7.67
CA PRO A 25 18.52 6.31 8.41
C PRO A 25 18.26 7.44 9.40
N ALA A 26 18.98 7.43 10.52
CA ALA A 26 18.70 8.31 11.65
C ALA A 26 18.71 9.81 11.30
N HIS A 27 19.56 10.24 10.36
CA HIS A 27 19.59 11.65 9.93
C HIS A 27 18.33 12.04 9.13
N VAL A 28 17.87 11.17 8.22
CA VAL A 28 16.62 11.34 7.46
C VAL A 28 15.42 11.32 8.40
N HIS A 29 15.37 10.33 9.30
CA HIS A 29 14.29 10.15 10.27
C HIS A 29 14.11 11.37 11.17
N ARG A 30 15.20 11.87 11.77
CA ARG A 30 15.16 13.05 12.64
C ARG A 30 14.65 14.29 11.90
N SER A 31 15.09 14.50 10.67
CA SER A 31 14.66 15.65 9.88
C SER A 31 13.18 15.59 9.54
N LEU A 32 12.65 14.41 9.18
CA LEU A 32 11.22 14.23 8.95
C LEU A 32 10.41 14.51 10.23
N ARG A 33 10.86 14.02 11.39
CA ARG A 33 10.22 14.28 12.68
C ARG A 33 10.26 15.73 13.12
N ALA A 34 11.22 16.52 12.65
CA ALA A 34 11.24 17.97 12.89
C ALA A 34 10.13 18.72 12.13
N MET A 35 9.49 18.07 11.15
CA MET A 35 8.42 18.61 10.31
C MET A 35 7.11 17.83 10.49
N ASP A 36 6.84 17.31 11.69
CA ASP A 36 5.76 16.36 11.98
C ASP A 36 4.38 16.84 11.49
N ASP A 37 4.07 18.14 11.63
CA ASP A 37 2.82 18.76 11.18
C ASP A 37 2.61 18.67 9.65
N GLU A 38 3.68 18.60 8.86
CA GLU A 38 3.61 18.53 7.39
C GLU A 38 3.56 17.08 6.88
N LEU A 39 3.88 16.10 7.73
CA LEU A 39 4.02 14.70 7.33
C LEU A 39 2.71 14.07 6.84
N ILE A 40 1.57 14.63 7.24
CA ILE A 40 0.25 14.19 6.76
C ILE A 40 0.14 14.24 5.23
N ASP A 41 0.84 15.17 4.58
CA ASP A 41 0.86 15.35 3.13
C ASP A 41 2.09 14.73 2.44
N LEU A 42 2.96 14.03 3.19
CA LEU A 42 4.17 13.42 2.63
C LEU A 42 3.79 12.39 1.55
N ILE A 43 4.34 12.54 0.35
CA ILE A 43 4.11 11.62 -0.77
C ILE A 43 5.17 10.54 -0.78
N GLU A 44 6.44 10.94 -0.78
CA GLU A 44 7.57 10.01 -0.86
C GLU A 44 8.85 10.64 -0.29
N VAL A 45 9.76 9.77 0.13
CA VAL A 45 11.15 10.09 0.48
C VAL A 45 12.07 9.48 -0.58
N VAL A 46 12.94 10.29 -1.17
CA VAL A 46 13.90 9.87 -2.21
C VAL A 46 15.31 9.91 -1.63
N MET A 47 16.04 8.82 -1.83
CA MET A 47 17.40 8.63 -1.33
C MET A 47 18.28 8.05 -2.43
N ASP A 48 19.14 8.86 -3.02
CA ASP A 48 20.04 8.44 -4.09
C ASP A 48 21.50 8.58 -3.64
N LEU A 49 22.33 7.55 -3.90
CA LEU A 49 23.73 7.53 -3.53
C LEU A 49 24.46 8.79 -4.04
N GLY A 50 25.12 9.52 -3.13
CA GLY A 50 25.85 10.74 -3.44
C GLY A 50 24.96 11.98 -3.64
N ARG A 51 23.67 11.91 -3.29
CA ARG A 51 22.72 13.04 -3.30
C ARG A 51 22.13 13.27 -1.92
N ARG A 52 21.57 14.46 -1.71
CA ARG A 52 20.83 14.78 -0.50
C ARG A 52 19.47 14.09 -0.54
N ALA A 53 19.01 13.57 0.59
CA ALA A 53 17.67 12.99 0.69
C ALA A 53 16.59 14.06 0.48
N GLU A 54 15.54 13.72 -0.25
CA GLU A 54 14.39 14.60 -0.53
C GLU A 54 13.13 14.05 0.14
N ALA A 55 12.33 14.90 0.76
CA ALA A 55 10.93 14.63 1.02
C ALA A 55 10.06 15.39 0.02
N ARG A 56 9.08 14.72 -0.56
CA ARG A 56 8.20 15.26 -1.59
C ARG A 56 6.78 15.38 -1.08
N PHE A 57 6.16 16.51 -1.40
CA PHE A 57 4.81 16.91 -1.02
C PHE A 57 4.06 17.37 -2.28
N PRO A 58 2.74 17.62 -2.21
CA PRO A 58 2.01 18.21 -3.32
C PRO A 58 2.65 19.54 -3.76
N GLY A 59 3.16 19.58 -5.00
CA GLY A 59 3.72 20.79 -5.62
C GLY A 59 5.09 21.25 -5.10
N ARG A 60 5.73 20.55 -4.16
CA ARG A 60 7.05 20.93 -3.63
C ARG A 60 7.88 19.75 -3.15
N TYR A 61 9.17 19.99 -2.96
CA TYR A 61 10.08 19.07 -2.26
C TYR A 61 10.99 19.86 -1.32
N VAL A 62 11.53 19.18 -0.32
CA VAL A 62 12.51 19.74 0.62
C VAL A 62 13.67 18.76 0.77
N PHE A 63 14.89 19.29 0.96
CA PHE A 63 16.02 18.46 1.34
C PHE A 63 15.98 18.19 2.84
N LEU A 64 16.14 16.93 3.22
CA LEU A 64 16.03 16.50 4.61
C LEU A 64 17.32 16.75 5.41
N SER A 65 18.48 16.73 4.76
CA SER A 65 19.75 17.07 5.41
C SER A 65 20.71 17.69 4.40
N ASP A 66 21.79 18.31 4.89
CA ASP A 66 22.92 18.73 4.05
C ASP A 66 23.87 17.56 3.75
N ASP A 67 23.73 16.44 4.46
CA ASP A 67 24.51 15.23 4.25
C ASP A 67 24.08 14.51 2.96
N TYR A 68 25.07 13.90 2.29
CA TYR A 68 24.82 13.03 1.16
C TYR A 68 24.49 11.62 1.61
N ILE A 69 23.52 11.00 0.95
CA ILE A 69 23.18 9.59 1.12
C ILE A 69 24.38 8.72 0.76
N THR A 70 24.77 7.87 1.70
CA THR A 70 25.87 6.93 1.57
C THR A 70 25.37 5.52 1.25
N ARG A 71 26.28 4.61 0.89
CA ARG A 71 25.96 3.18 0.75
C ARG A 71 25.44 2.58 2.07
N SER A 72 25.98 3.04 3.20
CA SER A 72 25.54 2.58 4.53
C SER A 72 24.09 3.00 4.82
N ASP A 73 23.67 4.17 4.35
CA ASP A 73 22.30 4.64 4.52
C ASP A 73 21.31 3.80 3.69
N LEU A 74 21.66 3.49 2.45
CA LEU A 74 20.84 2.60 1.63
C LEU A 74 20.78 1.19 2.22
N GLN A 75 21.92 0.66 2.67
CA GLN A 75 21.97 -0.65 3.31
C GLN A 75 21.15 -0.70 4.59
N HIS A 76 21.17 0.37 5.40
CA HIS A 76 20.36 0.50 6.61
C HIS A 76 18.86 0.30 6.33
N VAL A 77 18.36 0.86 5.23
CA VAL A 77 16.96 0.69 4.81
C VAL A 77 16.74 -0.75 4.31
N ILE A 78 17.63 -1.25 3.46
CA ILE A 78 17.51 -2.60 2.86
C ILE A 78 17.47 -3.69 3.93
N ASP A 79 18.31 -3.61 4.95
CA ASP A 79 18.38 -4.60 6.04
C ASP A 79 17.09 -4.70 6.86
N ARG A 80 16.24 -3.67 6.80
CA ARG A 80 14.94 -3.60 7.51
C ARG A 80 13.76 -3.92 6.60
N LEU A 81 14.00 -4.12 5.31
CA LEU A 81 12.99 -4.49 4.33
C LEU A 81 13.02 -6.00 4.07
N GLY A 82 11.90 -6.52 3.59
CA GLY A 82 11.89 -7.84 2.96
C GLY A 82 12.65 -7.86 1.63
N THR A 83 12.67 -9.01 0.98
CA THR A 83 13.30 -9.17 -0.34
C THR A 83 12.60 -8.30 -1.39
N PHE A 84 13.39 -7.65 -2.24
CA PHE A 84 12.85 -6.99 -3.43
C PHE A 84 12.30 -8.03 -4.42
N GLY A 85 11.05 -7.86 -4.84
CA GLY A 85 10.39 -8.70 -5.82
C GLY A 85 10.95 -8.55 -7.23
N SER A 86 10.40 -9.32 -8.16
CA SER A 86 10.75 -9.30 -9.59
C SER A 86 10.46 -7.95 -10.27
N ASP A 87 9.57 -7.15 -9.69
CA ASP A 87 9.23 -5.79 -10.12
C ASP A 87 10.14 -4.70 -9.51
N ASN A 88 11.21 -5.11 -8.82
CA ASN A 88 12.19 -4.24 -8.18
C ASN A 88 11.58 -3.35 -7.07
N ARG A 89 10.54 -3.86 -6.40
CA ARG A 89 9.88 -3.23 -5.25
C ARG A 89 9.95 -4.11 -4.00
N ALA A 90 9.90 -3.46 -2.84
CA ALA A 90 9.72 -4.07 -1.54
C ALA A 90 8.63 -3.31 -0.77
N GLY A 91 8.03 -3.97 0.21
CA GLY A 91 7.04 -3.40 1.12
C GLY A 91 7.50 -3.43 2.56
N ILE A 92 6.73 -2.77 3.40
CA ILE A 92 6.76 -2.99 4.84
C ILE A 92 5.50 -3.78 5.18
N GLU A 93 5.69 -4.97 5.77
CA GLU A 93 4.59 -5.85 6.15
C GLU A 93 3.49 -5.11 6.91
N ARG A 94 2.23 -5.49 6.65
CA ARG A 94 1.03 -4.88 7.24
C ARG A 94 0.80 -3.41 6.87
N THR A 95 1.61 -2.78 6.02
CA THR A 95 1.42 -1.40 5.56
C THR A 95 1.09 -1.35 4.07
N LEU A 96 0.76 -0.16 3.57
CA LEU A 96 0.67 0.11 2.12
C LEU A 96 1.91 0.83 1.57
N HIS A 97 2.95 1.00 2.39
CA HIS A 97 4.18 1.65 1.95
C HIS A 97 4.90 0.83 0.90
N ARG A 98 5.55 1.54 -0.01
CA ARG A 98 6.26 0.93 -1.13
C ARG A 98 7.65 1.51 -1.25
N ILE A 99 8.64 0.63 -1.34
CA ILE A 99 10.03 1.00 -1.56
C ILE A 99 10.43 0.48 -2.94
N SER A 100 10.75 1.40 -3.85
CA SER A 100 11.25 1.06 -5.20
C SER A 100 12.74 1.33 -5.27
N ALA A 101 13.52 0.36 -5.75
CA ALA A 101 14.97 0.50 -5.86
C ALA A 101 15.39 1.06 -7.23
N ILE A 102 16.49 1.80 -7.27
CA ILE A 102 17.25 2.08 -8.48
C ILE A 102 18.51 1.24 -8.42
N ARG A 103 18.78 0.46 -9.47
CA ARG A 103 19.95 -0.43 -9.53
C ARG A 103 20.95 0.02 -10.59
N ASN A 104 22.23 -0.19 -10.31
CA ASN A 104 23.29 0.02 -11.30
C ASN A 104 23.41 -1.19 -12.26
N ARG A 105 24.34 -1.12 -13.22
CA ARG A 105 24.53 -2.15 -14.27
C ARG A 105 24.92 -3.54 -13.75
N ILE A 106 25.44 -3.63 -12.52
CA ILE A 106 25.80 -4.90 -11.87
C ILE A 106 24.74 -5.36 -10.87
N GLY A 107 23.60 -4.66 -10.77
CA GLY A 107 22.46 -5.05 -9.94
C GLY A 107 22.48 -4.50 -8.51
N GLU A 108 23.48 -3.72 -8.11
CA GLU A 108 23.52 -3.10 -6.78
C GLU A 108 22.49 -1.98 -6.67
N ILE A 109 21.83 -1.88 -5.52
CA ILE A 109 20.92 -0.77 -5.21
C ILE A 109 21.75 0.49 -4.97
N ILE A 110 21.47 1.53 -5.74
CA ILE A 110 22.12 2.85 -5.67
C ILE A 110 21.13 3.98 -5.38
N GLY A 111 19.84 3.68 -5.25
CA GLY A 111 18.82 4.63 -4.85
C GLY A 111 17.54 3.95 -4.40
N LEU A 112 16.75 4.64 -3.60
CA LEU A 112 15.48 4.19 -3.04
C LEU A 112 14.44 5.30 -3.14
N THR A 113 13.23 4.93 -3.57
CA THR A 113 12.04 5.79 -3.48
C THR A 113 11.05 5.13 -2.53
N CYS A 114 10.85 5.76 -1.37
CA CYS A 114 9.99 5.28 -0.29
C CYS A 114 8.66 6.04 -0.33
N ARG A 115 7.63 5.44 -0.92
CA ARG A 115 6.30 6.04 -1.08
C ARG A 115 5.41 5.77 0.13
N VAL A 116 4.71 6.80 0.58
CA VAL A 116 3.74 6.72 1.66
C VAL A 116 2.45 6.10 1.12
N GLY A 117 2.08 4.93 1.63
CA GLY A 117 0.80 4.30 1.35
C GLY A 117 -0.26 4.78 2.33
N ARG A 118 -1.49 4.97 1.85
CA ARG A 118 -2.62 5.38 2.68
C ARG A 118 -3.83 4.50 2.42
N ALA A 119 -4.50 4.07 3.47
CA ALA A 119 -5.79 3.42 3.41
C ALA A 119 -6.88 4.42 3.77
N VAL A 120 -7.96 4.42 2.99
CA VAL A 120 -9.15 5.23 3.26
C VAL A 120 -10.32 4.28 3.47
N PHE A 121 -11.07 4.52 4.53
CA PHE A 121 -12.25 3.77 4.93
C PHE A 121 -13.49 4.68 4.93
N GLY A 122 -14.67 4.10 4.76
CA GLY A 122 -15.97 4.74 4.59
C GLY A 122 -16.40 4.94 3.14
N THR A 123 -15.56 4.57 2.17
CA THR A 123 -15.83 4.76 0.73
C THR A 123 -16.86 3.77 0.17
N VAL A 124 -17.01 2.59 0.77
CA VAL A 124 -17.95 1.59 0.28
C VAL A 124 -19.41 1.89 0.64
N ASP A 125 -19.66 2.76 1.63
CA ASP A 125 -21.01 3.06 2.13
C ASP A 125 -21.93 3.62 1.04
N VAL A 126 -21.38 4.31 0.04
CA VAL A 126 -22.15 4.86 -1.10
C VAL A 126 -22.69 3.80 -2.05
N ILE A 127 -22.09 2.60 -2.07
CA ILE A 127 -22.48 1.49 -2.95
C ILE A 127 -22.81 0.21 -2.17
N ARG A 128 -23.06 0.32 -0.86
CA ARG A 128 -23.23 -0.83 0.04
C ARG A 128 -24.36 -1.76 -0.40
N ASP A 129 -25.47 -1.20 -0.86
CA ASP A 129 -26.60 -1.93 -1.41
C ASP A 129 -26.23 -2.76 -2.66
N VAL A 130 -25.35 -2.22 -3.51
CA VAL A 130 -24.83 -2.94 -4.68
C VAL A 130 -23.93 -4.10 -4.25
N VAL A 131 -23.06 -3.87 -3.27
CA VAL A 131 -22.17 -4.93 -2.72
C VAL A 131 -22.99 -6.05 -2.06
N GLU A 132 -24.02 -5.70 -1.28
CA GLU A 132 -24.90 -6.64 -0.59
C GLU A 132 -25.76 -7.47 -1.56
N SER A 133 -25.97 -6.98 -2.79
CA SER A 133 -26.76 -7.68 -3.81
C SER A 133 -26.16 -9.00 -4.29
N GLY A 134 -24.87 -9.26 -4.03
CA GLY A 134 -24.17 -10.49 -4.44
C GLY A 134 -23.95 -10.62 -5.94
N LYS A 135 -24.13 -9.54 -6.70
CA LYS A 135 -23.88 -9.54 -8.15
C LYS A 135 -22.40 -9.31 -8.44
N SER A 136 -21.96 -9.74 -9.62
CA SER A 136 -20.63 -9.38 -10.12
C SER A 136 -20.54 -7.87 -10.36
N ILE A 137 -19.49 -7.24 -9.82
CA ILE A 137 -19.25 -5.80 -9.88
C ILE A 137 -17.96 -5.54 -10.67
N LEU A 138 -18.02 -4.62 -11.63
CA LEU A 138 -16.85 -4.09 -12.33
C LEU A 138 -16.68 -2.60 -12.00
N LEU A 139 -15.52 -2.22 -11.47
CA LEU A 139 -15.18 -0.83 -11.15
C LEU A 139 -14.35 -0.22 -12.28
N LEU A 140 -14.92 0.76 -12.99
CA LEU A 140 -14.26 1.47 -14.09
C LEU A 140 -14.05 2.95 -13.75
N GLY A 141 -12.94 3.49 -14.24
CA GLY A 141 -12.62 4.90 -14.07
C GLY A 141 -11.15 5.20 -14.36
N ARG A 142 -10.84 6.48 -14.57
CA ARG A 142 -9.48 6.96 -14.84
C ARG A 142 -8.48 6.51 -13.74
N PRO A 143 -7.18 6.44 -14.03
CA PRO A 143 -6.16 6.25 -12.99
C PRO A 143 -6.33 7.27 -11.85
N GLY A 144 -6.10 6.84 -10.61
CA GLY A 144 -6.14 7.72 -9.43
C GLY A 144 -7.53 8.05 -8.84
N VAL A 145 -8.64 7.58 -9.42
CA VAL A 145 -9.99 7.91 -8.92
C VAL A 145 -10.47 7.11 -7.70
N GLY A 146 -9.61 6.30 -7.08
CA GLY A 146 -9.95 5.53 -5.86
C GLY A 146 -10.52 4.13 -6.09
N LYS A 147 -10.39 3.54 -7.28
CA LYS A 147 -10.85 2.16 -7.57
C LYS A 147 -10.29 1.12 -6.59
N THR A 148 -8.97 1.14 -6.39
CA THR A 148 -8.27 0.20 -5.49
C THR A 148 -8.69 0.41 -4.03
N THR A 149 -8.91 1.67 -3.62
CA THR A 149 -9.43 2.02 -2.30
C THR A 149 -10.79 1.37 -2.05
N LEU A 150 -11.70 1.48 -3.03
CA LEU A 150 -13.02 0.89 -2.95
C LEU A 150 -12.97 -0.64 -2.93
N LEU A 151 -12.14 -1.27 -3.78
CA LEU A 151 -11.95 -2.73 -3.79
C LEU A 151 -11.44 -3.27 -2.46
N ARG A 152 -10.42 -2.62 -1.88
CA ARG A 152 -9.84 -3.00 -0.59
C ARG A 152 -10.92 -2.98 0.50
N GLU A 153 -11.69 -1.91 0.55
CA GLU A 153 -12.74 -1.77 1.55
C GLU A 153 -13.92 -2.73 1.32
N MET A 154 -14.31 -2.95 0.07
CA MET A 154 -15.32 -3.96 -0.29
C MET A 154 -14.91 -5.34 0.22
N ALA A 155 -13.66 -5.75 0.01
CA ALA A 155 -13.16 -7.03 0.49
C ALA A 155 -13.25 -7.14 2.02
N ARG A 156 -12.86 -6.09 2.75
CA ARG A 156 -13.00 -6.02 4.21
C ARG A 156 -14.45 -6.14 4.66
N VAL A 157 -15.38 -5.40 4.05
CA VAL A 157 -16.80 -5.46 4.43
C VAL A 157 -17.39 -6.84 4.14
N LEU A 158 -17.08 -7.43 2.99
CA LEU A 158 -17.53 -8.78 2.65
C LEU A 158 -16.98 -9.83 3.64
N ALA A 159 -15.70 -9.72 4.02
CA ALA A 159 -15.08 -10.67 4.93
C ALA A 159 -15.50 -10.48 6.40
N ASP A 160 -15.47 -9.26 6.92
CA ASP A 160 -15.65 -8.99 8.35
C ASP A 160 -17.12 -8.78 8.72
N GLU A 161 -17.87 -8.03 7.91
CA GLU A 161 -19.25 -7.65 8.22
C GLU A 161 -20.27 -8.65 7.69
N MET A 162 -20.00 -9.23 6.51
CA MET A 162 -20.87 -10.26 5.91
C MET A 162 -20.36 -11.69 6.15
N THR A 163 -19.22 -11.85 6.84
CA THR A 163 -18.64 -13.15 7.21
C THR A 163 -18.43 -14.10 6.03
N ARG A 164 -18.13 -13.54 4.84
CA ARG A 164 -17.90 -14.33 3.63
C ARG A 164 -16.43 -14.78 3.51
N ARG A 165 -16.20 -15.94 2.90
CA ARG A 165 -14.89 -16.38 2.42
C ARG A 165 -14.49 -15.53 1.22
N VAL A 166 -13.65 -14.52 1.47
CA VAL A 166 -13.15 -13.61 0.43
C VAL A 166 -11.70 -13.95 0.10
N VAL A 167 -11.40 -14.07 -1.19
CA VAL A 167 -10.03 -14.19 -1.71
C VAL A 167 -9.77 -13.06 -2.69
N ILE A 168 -8.68 -12.33 -2.47
CA ILE A 168 -8.18 -11.26 -3.34
C ILE A 168 -7.01 -11.82 -4.14
N VAL A 169 -7.12 -11.79 -5.47
CA VAL A 169 -5.99 -12.04 -6.37
C VAL A 169 -5.32 -10.71 -6.69
N ASP A 170 -4.19 -10.42 -6.04
CA ASP A 170 -3.52 -9.12 -6.10
C ASP A 170 -2.29 -9.18 -7.01
N THR A 171 -2.40 -8.59 -8.20
CA THR A 171 -1.34 -8.66 -9.24
C THR A 171 -0.24 -7.64 -9.04
N SER A 172 -0.54 -6.49 -8.45
CA SER A 172 0.42 -5.37 -8.29
C SER A 172 0.69 -5.04 -6.82
N ASN A 173 0.20 -5.88 -5.91
CA ASN A 173 0.23 -5.68 -4.46
C ASN A 173 -0.36 -4.33 -4.02
N GLU A 174 -1.28 -3.78 -4.81
CA GLU A 174 -1.88 -2.47 -4.51
C GLU A 174 -3.03 -2.59 -3.52
N ILE A 175 -3.75 -3.72 -3.47
CA ILE A 175 -4.93 -3.87 -2.63
C ILE A 175 -4.50 -4.18 -1.20
N ALA A 176 -3.62 -5.14 -1.02
CA ALA A 176 -3.26 -5.65 0.30
C ALA A 176 -1.84 -5.26 0.74
N GLY A 177 -1.16 -4.43 -0.04
CA GLY A 177 0.22 -4.01 0.25
C GLY A 177 1.26 -5.03 -0.19
N ASP A 178 2.50 -4.57 -0.26
CA ASP A 178 3.69 -5.37 -0.53
C ASP A 178 4.10 -6.19 0.72
N GLY A 179 4.88 -7.27 0.55
CA GLY A 179 5.31 -8.17 1.64
C GLY A 179 4.37 -9.34 1.90
N ASP A 180 4.74 -10.29 2.77
CA ASP A 180 4.02 -11.56 2.96
C ASP A 180 2.76 -11.41 3.84
N ILE A 181 2.82 -10.51 4.83
CA ILE A 181 1.69 -10.22 5.72
C ILE A 181 0.89 -9.04 5.15
N PRO A 182 -0.40 -9.22 4.79
CA PRO A 182 -1.21 -8.18 4.16
C PRO A 182 -1.56 -7.05 5.14
N HIS A 183 -1.83 -5.87 4.58
CA HIS A 183 -2.36 -4.71 5.29
C HIS A 183 -3.74 -5.01 5.91
N PRO A 184 -4.00 -4.64 7.18
CA PRO A 184 -5.25 -4.98 7.89
C PRO A 184 -6.51 -4.39 7.25
N GLY A 185 -6.37 -3.43 6.34
CA GLY A 185 -7.46 -2.83 5.60
C GLY A 185 -8.25 -3.77 4.69
N ILE A 186 -7.81 -5.02 4.47
CA ILE A 186 -8.62 -6.06 3.80
C ILE A 186 -9.44 -6.91 4.78
N GLY A 187 -9.32 -6.68 6.09
CA GLY A 187 -10.00 -7.48 7.12
C GLY A 187 -9.53 -8.93 7.14
N MET A 188 -10.47 -9.85 7.31
CA MET A 188 -10.25 -11.30 7.27
C MET A 188 -10.13 -11.87 5.85
N ALA A 189 -10.20 -11.03 4.81
CA ALA A 189 -10.02 -11.49 3.44
C ALA A 189 -8.61 -12.07 3.25
N ARG A 190 -8.52 -13.14 2.46
CA ARG A 190 -7.24 -13.77 2.12
C ARG A 190 -6.67 -13.16 0.86
N ARG A 191 -5.35 -13.10 0.74
CA ARG A 191 -4.63 -12.59 -0.44
C ARG A 191 -3.85 -13.71 -1.11
N MET A 192 -3.95 -13.78 -2.43
CA MET A 192 -3.03 -14.52 -3.29
C MET A 192 -2.25 -13.51 -4.14
N GLN A 193 -0.93 -13.56 -4.07
CA GLN A 193 -0.06 -12.73 -4.90
C GLN A 193 0.16 -13.39 -6.24
N VAL A 194 0.13 -12.60 -7.32
CA VAL A 194 0.41 -13.11 -8.66
C VAL A 194 1.89 -12.90 -8.98
N PRO A 195 2.68 -13.96 -9.29
CA PRO A 195 4.11 -13.81 -9.57
C PRO A 195 4.43 -12.92 -10.79
N GLN A 196 3.57 -13.01 -11.82
CA GLN A 196 3.67 -12.24 -13.07
C GLN A 196 2.27 -12.02 -13.65
N THR A 197 2.00 -10.87 -14.27
CA THR A 197 0.67 -10.52 -14.82
C THR A 197 0.10 -11.60 -15.75
N SER A 198 0.93 -12.25 -16.57
CA SER A 198 0.53 -13.34 -17.46
C SER A 198 -0.09 -14.54 -16.73
N MET A 199 0.27 -14.76 -15.47
CA MET A 199 -0.18 -15.87 -14.63
C MET A 199 -1.46 -15.55 -13.85
N GLN A 200 -2.02 -14.34 -13.97
CA GLN A 200 -3.20 -13.93 -13.21
C GLN A 200 -4.36 -14.93 -13.36
N HIS A 201 -4.64 -15.37 -14.59
CA HIS A 201 -5.71 -16.33 -14.85
C HIS A 201 -5.52 -17.67 -14.13
N ALA A 202 -4.28 -18.18 -14.07
CA ALA A 202 -3.96 -19.43 -13.40
C ALA A 202 -4.16 -19.31 -11.88
N VAL A 203 -3.73 -18.19 -11.28
CA VAL A 203 -3.95 -17.91 -9.85
C VAL A 203 -5.44 -17.73 -9.55
N MET A 204 -6.22 -17.16 -10.46
CA MET A 204 -7.68 -17.06 -10.30
C MET A 204 -8.36 -18.43 -10.29
N ILE A 205 -7.92 -19.36 -11.14
CA ILE A 205 -8.42 -20.75 -11.15
C ILE A 205 -8.08 -21.43 -9.82
N GLU A 206 -6.81 -21.34 -9.39
CA GLU A 206 -6.34 -21.91 -8.12
C GLU A 206 -7.13 -21.36 -6.92
N ALA A 207 -7.43 -20.05 -6.91
CA ALA A 207 -8.22 -19.42 -5.86
C ALA A 207 -9.59 -20.08 -5.72
N VAL A 208 -10.27 -20.37 -6.83
CA VAL A 208 -11.59 -21.00 -6.82
C VAL A 208 -11.49 -22.46 -6.41
N GLU A 209 -10.58 -23.21 -7.01
CA GLU A 209 -10.42 -24.65 -6.79
C GLU A 209 -9.97 -24.98 -5.37
N ASN A 210 -9.00 -24.25 -4.83
CA ASN A 210 -8.33 -24.61 -3.58
C ASN A 210 -8.79 -23.80 -2.37
N HIS A 211 -9.41 -22.63 -2.58
CA HIS A 211 -9.81 -21.73 -1.48
C HIS A 211 -11.30 -21.43 -1.42
N MET A 212 -12.09 -21.88 -2.41
CA MET A 212 -13.56 -21.88 -2.40
C MET A 212 -14.20 -20.59 -1.84
N PRO A 213 -13.90 -19.41 -2.43
CA PRO A 213 -14.50 -18.16 -2.02
C PRO A 213 -16.02 -18.17 -2.24
N GLU A 214 -16.74 -17.39 -1.44
CA GLU A 214 -18.19 -17.25 -1.57
C GLU A 214 -18.51 -16.15 -2.59
N VAL A 215 -19.20 -16.55 -3.66
CA VAL A 215 -19.63 -15.68 -4.76
C VAL A 215 -21.02 -15.13 -4.47
#